data_AF-A0A365KQF9-F1
#
_entry.id   AF-A0A365KQF9-F1
#
_cell.length_a   1.000
_cell.length_b   1.000
_cell.length_c   1.000
_cell.angle_alpha   90.00
_cell.angle_beta   90.00
_cell.angle_gamma   90.00
#
_symmetry.space_group_name_H-M   'P 1'
#
loop_
_entity.id
_entity.type
_entity.pdbx_description
1 polymer ?
#
loop_
_entity_poly.entity_id
_entity_poly.type
_entity_poly.pdbx_seq_one_letter_code
_entity_poly.pdbx_strand_id
1 'polypeptide(L)'
;MFGDLNELMEARAIKDKRSVSWNTICETENLSEKFIRDNEAQVNWYLVSGHQQLSEEFIREFSGRLYWDEVIRTQKVSEAFIEEFAKAEMWEPELGKLSKRQAKTLENEASPFNSKQYWEIVSRKKELLKSKGLSPAFIERHSDKLSWPSLSVCQHLPMSLIDRHSEQVDWIAVTRHQILSELFIEKYRTKVEWETITFHQQLSERFINRHHAKMSFISAEVKRSEAFIYTHLDKMDAASVIENQDFRTIKNYGPMDIYVIAKNGRKKYILQFKGPDKNELLDYCKADEEELLEILQEYQLEEMIEKDFPELLVGEGSLY
;
A
#
# COMPACT_ATOMS: atom_id res chain seq x y z
N MET A 1 -28.90 -13.03 3.15
CA MET A 1 -28.28 -14.16 3.85
C MET A 1 -29.35 -15.23 3.94
N PHE A 2 -29.09 -16.42 3.43
CA PHE A 2 -30.10 -17.49 3.40
C PHE A 2 -30.16 -18.23 4.74
N GLY A 3 -31.36 -18.33 5.29
CA GLY A 3 -31.64 -18.95 6.59
C GLY A 3 -31.87 -20.46 6.53
N ASP A 4 -32.42 -20.94 5.42
CA ASP A 4 -32.71 -22.35 5.18
C ASP A 4 -32.65 -22.73 3.68
N LEU A 5 -32.70 -24.04 3.42
CA LEU A 5 -32.55 -24.61 2.07
C LEU A 5 -33.73 -24.29 1.15
N ASN A 6 -34.94 -24.20 1.69
CA ASN A 6 -36.12 -23.96 0.86
C ASN A 6 -36.10 -22.53 0.33
N GLU A 7 -35.76 -21.55 1.19
CA GLU A 7 -35.58 -20.15 0.82
C GLU A 7 -34.56 -20.00 -0.33
N LEU A 8 -33.41 -20.66 -0.22
CA LEU A 8 -32.36 -20.62 -1.26
C LEU A 8 -32.84 -21.27 -2.55
N MET A 9 -33.49 -22.44 -2.47
CA MET A 9 -33.98 -23.15 -3.64
C MET A 9 -35.04 -22.35 -4.40
N GLU A 10 -35.94 -21.68 -3.69
CA GLU A 10 -36.94 -20.78 -4.30
C GLU A 10 -36.26 -19.59 -4.99
N ALA A 11 -35.32 -18.93 -4.31
CA ALA A 11 -34.59 -17.78 -4.85
C ALA A 11 -33.73 -18.12 -6.08
N ARG A 12 -33.25 -19.36 -6.20
CA ARG A 12 -32.41 -19.85 -7.31
C ARG A 12 -33.17 -20.73 -8.30
N ALA A 13 -34.49 -20.82 -8.18
CA ALA A 13 -35.36 -21.65 -9.03
C ALA A 13 -34.90 -23.13 -9.13
N ILE A 14 -34.35 -23.66 -8.04
CA ILE A 14 -33.89 -25.06 -7.94
C ILE A 14 -35.10 -25.94 -7.63
N LYS A 15 -35.44 -26.83 -8.56
CA LYS A 15 -36.66 -27.65 -8.47
C LYS A 15 -36.52 -28.89 -7.59
N ASP A 16 -35.31 -29.41 -7.43
CA ASP A 16 -35.04 -30.64 -6.65
C ASP A 16 -33.81 -30.46 -5.76
N LYS A 17 -33.91 -30.91 -4.49
CA LYS A 17 -32.79 -30.96 -3.54
C LYS A 17 -31.58 -31.72 -4.09
N ARG A 18 -31.79 -32.72 -4.94
CA ARG A 18 -30.69 -33.48 -5.58
C ARG A 18 -29.91 -32.66 -6.60
N SER A 19 -30.50 -31.60 -7.14
CA SER A 19 -29.85 -30.69 -8.09
C SER A 19 -29.05 -29.56 -7.43
N VAL A 20 -29.04 -29.50 -6.09
CA VAL A 20 -28.29 -28.48 -5.34
C VAL A 20 -26.79 -28.70 -5.50
N SER A 21 -26.13 -27.73 -6.13
CA SER A 21 -24.66 -27.70 -6.21
C SER A 21 -24.08 -27.16 -4.91
N TRP A 22 -23.79 -28.06 -3.97
CA TRP A 22 -23.26 -27.70 -2.64
C TRP A 22 -21.96 -26.90 -2.69
N ASN A 23 -21.08 -27.17 -3.66
CA ASN A 23 -19.84 -26.40 -3.80
C ASN A 23 -20.16 -24.96 -4.22
N THR A 24 -20.96 -24.78 -5.28
CA THR A 24 -21.33 -23.45 -5.79
C THR A 24 -21.98 -22.63 -4.70
N ILE A 25 -22.96 -23.17 -3.97
CA ILE A 25 -23.64 -22.38 -2.95
C ILE A 25 -22.72 -22.02 -1.77
N CYS A 26 -21.81 -22.91 -1.35
CA CYS A 26 -20.88 -22.62 -0.26
C CYS A 26 -19.84 -21.55 -0.65
N GLU A 27 -19.56 -21.40 -1.95
CA GLU A 27 -18.59 -20.45 -2.46
C GLU A 27 -19.21 -19.08 -2.76
N THR A 28 -20.41 -19.06 -3.36
CA THR A 28 -20.97 -17.84 -3.96
C THR A 28 -22.12 -17.22 -3.16
N GLU A 29 -22.83 -18.01 -2.36
CA GLU A 29 -23.99 -17.51 -1.61
C GLU A 29 -23.60 -17.05 -0.22
N ASN A 30 -24.36 -16.11 0.34
CA ASN A 30 -24.21 -15.70 1.74
C ASN A 30 -25.11 -16.58 2.62
N LEU A 31 -24.54 -17.63 3.19
CA LEU A 31 -25.22 -18.64 4.00
C LEU A 31 -25.19 -18.25 5.48
N SER A 32 -26.32 -18.37 6.17
CA SER A 32 -26.34 -18.22 7.63
C SER A 32 -25.69 -19.41 8.33
N GLU A 33 -25.17 -19.21 9.54
CA GLU A 33 -24.65 -20.30 10.37
C GLU A 33 -25.70 -21.37 10.68
N LYS A 34 -26.97 -20.95 10.82
CA LYS A 34 -28.10 -21.89 10.99
C LYS A 34 -28.25 -22.78 9.76
N PHE A 35 -28.21 -22.20 8.55
CA PHE A 35 -28.24 -22.96 7.31
C PHE A 35 -27.10 -23.99 7.26
N ILE A 36 -25.89 -23.56 7.60
CA ILE A 36 -24.71 -24.43 7.55
C ILE A 36 -24.87 -25.59 8.55
N ARG A 37 -25.34 -25.29 9.77
CA ARG A 37 -25.61 -26.30 10.81
C ARG A 37 -26.69 -27.30 10.37
N ASP A 38 -27.80 -26.81 9.83
CA ASP A 38 -28.92 -27.66 9.38
C ASP A 38 -28.53 -28.57 8.19
N ASN A 39 -27.45 -28.23 7.47
CA ASN A 39 -26.95 -28.97 6.30
C ASN A 39 -25.51 -29.47 6.46
N GLU A 40 -25.06 -29.71 7.70
CA GLU A 40 -23.65 -29.99 8.04
C GLU A 40 -23.03 -31.18 7.28
N ALA A 41 -23.84 -32.16 6.87
CA ALA A 41 -23.39 -33.37 6.16
C ALA A 41 -23.22 -33.14 4.65
N GLN A 42 -23.80 -32.07 4.10
CA GLN A 42 -23.79 -31.78 2.66
C GLN A 42 -22.88 -30.62 2.29
N VAL A 43 -22.72 -29.64 3.17
CA VAL A 43 -21.85 -28.48 2.93
C VAL A 43 -20.40 -28.90 2.70
N ASN A 44 -19.71 -28.11 1.88
CA ASN A 44 -18.29 -28.23 1.69
C ASN A 44 -17.57 -27.33 2.72
N TRP A 45 -17.04 -27.95 3.78
CA TRP A 45 -16.41 -27.23 4.89
C TRP A 45 -15.17 -26.41 4.49
N TYR A 46 -14.45 -26.81 3.45
CA TYR A 46 -13.33 -26.04 2.92
C TYR A 46 -13.83 -24.70 2.36
N LEU A 47 -14.84 -24.75 1.49
CA LEU A 47 -15.45 -23.55 0.92
C LEU A 47 -16.15 -22.70 1.99
N VAL A 48 -16.79 -23.34 2.98
CA VAL A 48 -17.37 -22.62 4.13
C VAL A 48 -16.29 -21.85 4.89
N SER A 49 -15.12 -22.46 5.14
CA SER A 49 -14.02 -21.82 5.89
C SER A 49 -13.47 -20.57 5.19
N GLY A 50 -13.35 -20.61 3.86
CA GLY A 50 -12.76 -19.54 3.07
C GLY A 50 -13.75 -18.45 2.60
N HIS A 51 -15.03 -18.79 2.39
CA HIS A 51 -15.97 -17.91 1.68
C HIS A 51 -17.12 -17.39 2.54
N GLN A 52 -17.43 -18.05 3.66
CA GLN A 52 -18.51 -17.62 4.55
C GLN A 52 -17.98 -16.76 5.70
N GLN A 53 -18.84 -15.91 6.27
CA GLN A 53 -18.52 -15.14 7.48
C GLN A 53 -18.99 -15.92 8.71
N LEU A 54 -18.05 -16.36 9.53
CA LEU A 54 -18.29 -17.22 10.69
C LEU A 54 -17.96 -16.46 11.98
N SER A 55 -18.86 -16.57 12.95
CA SER A 55 -18.64 -16.09 14.32
C SER A 55 -17.61 -16.95 15.05
N GLU A 56 -16.97 -16.38 16.06
CA GLU A 56 -16.03 -17.15 16.89
C GLU A 56 -16.74 -18.31 17.61
N GLU A 57 -18.00 -18.13 18.01
CA GLU A 57 -18.81 -19.18 18.64
C GLU A 57 -19.02 -20.36 17.69
N PHE A 58 -19.36 -20.09 16.43
CA PHE A 58 -19.51 -21.12 15.41
C PHE A 58 -18.19 -21.83 15.10
N ILE A 59 -17.09 -21.07 15.00
CA ILE A 59 -15.78 -21.66 14.78
C ILE A 59 -15.37 -22.57 15.94
N ARG A 60 -15.65 -22.18 17.19
CA ARG A 60 -15.39 -23.05 18.36
C ARG A 60 -16.17 -24.37 18.28
N GLU A 61 -17.44 -24.31 17.89
CA GLU A 61 -18.31 -25.48 17.75
C GLU A 61 -17.85 -26.42 16.62
N PHE A 62 -17.40 -25.87 15.48
CA PHE A 62 -17.12 -26.63 14.26
C PHE A 62 -15.65 -26.68 13.87
N SER A 63 -14.74 -26.32 14.78
CA SER A 63 -13.29 -26.24 14.53
C SER A 63 -12.71 -27.50 13.91
N GLY A 64 -13.12 -28.68 14.37
CA GLY A 64 -12.69 -29.97 13.82
C GLY A 64 -13.29 -30.34 12.46
N ARG A 65 -14.04 -29.44 11.82
CA ARG A 65 -14.47 -29.56 10.42
C ARG A 65 -13.90 -28.44 9.54
N LEU A 66 -13.48 -27.33 10.15
CA LEU A 66 -12.98 -26.14 9.48
C LEU A 66 -11.48 -26.21 9.20
N TYR A 67 -11.03 -25.39 8.26
CA TYR A 67 -9.65 -25.34 7.79
C TYR A 67 -8.98 -24.13 8.42
N TRP A 68 -8.00 -24.37 9.29
CA TRP A 68 -7.41 -23.33 10.14
C TRP A 68 -6.80 -22.18 9.35
N ASP A 69 -6.15 -22.48 8.23
CA ASP A 69 -5.46 -21.52 7.39
C ASP A 69 -6.44 -20.65 6.62
N GLU A 70 -7.53 -21.23 6.13
CA GLU A 70 -8.66 -20.49 5.57
C GLU A 70 -9.31 -19.61 6.64
N VAL A 71 -9.65 -20.17 7.81
CA VAL A 71 -10.32 -19.43 8.88
C VAL A 71 -9.49 -18.22 9.32
N ILE A 72 -8.20 -18.41 9.61
CA ILE A 72 -7.35 -17.33 10.12
C ILE A 72 -7.06 -16.29 9.05
N ARG A 73 -7.07 -16.66 7.76
CA ARG A 73 -6.90 -15.72 6.66
C ARG A 73 -8.15 -14.85 6.44
N THR A 74 -9.33 -15.45 6.49
CA THR A 74 -10.57 -14.81 5.98
C THR A 74 -11.44 -14.22 7.08
N GLN A 75 -11.45 -14.83 8.28
CA GLN A 75 -12.38 -14.44 9.34
C GLN A 75 -11.86 -13.24 10.15
N LYS A 76 -12.81 -12.39 10.58
CA LYS A 76 -12.56 -11.29 11.52
C LYS A 76 -12.70 -11.80 12.95
N VAL A 77 -11.58 -12.21 13.53
CA VAL A 77 -11.50 -12.75 14.89
C VAL A 77 -10.85 -11.77 15.87
N SER A 78 -11.06 -11.96 17.16
CA SER A 78 -10.43 -11.20 18.23
C SER A 78 -9.03 -11.71 18.56
N GLU A 79 -8.23 -10.88 19.24
CA GLU A 79 -6.92 -11.28 19.76
C GLU A 79 -7.01 -12.46 20.74
N ALA A 80 -8.06 -12.51 21.56
CA ALA A 80 -8.29 -13.62 22.49
C ALA A 80 -8.54 -14.94 21.75
N PHE A 81 -9.32 -14.90 20.67
CA PHE A 81 -9.52 -16.06 19.81
C PHE A 81 -8.21 -16.50 19.14
N ILE A 82 -7.39 -15.55 18.68
CA ILE A 82 -6.08 -15.87 18.10
C ILE A 82 -5.18 -16.59 19.12
N GLU A 83 -5.16 -16.13 20.37
CA GLU A 83 -4.42 -16.82 21.44
C GLU A 83 -4.95 -18.22 21.72
N GLU A 84 -6.28 -18.36 21.76
CA GLU A 84 -6.98 -19.63 22.00
C GLU A 84 -6.66 -20.66 20.90
N PHE A 85 -6.71 -20.26 19.62
CA PHE A 85 -6.58 -21.14 18.46
C PHE A 85 -5.15 -21.26 17.89
N ALA A 86 -4.13 -20.80 18.61
CA ALA A 86 -2.73 -20.83 18.17
C ALA A 86 -2.03 -22.20 18.32
N LYS A 87 -2.79 -23.31 18.46
CA LYS A 87 -2.25 -24.66 18.65
C LYS A 87 -3.00 -25.71 17.84
N ALA A 88 -2.33 -26.84 17.57
CA ALA A 88 -2.84 -27.89 16.71
C ALA A 88 -4.09 -28.59 17.28
N GLU A 89 -4.18 -28.74 18.61
CA GLU A 89 -5.29 -29.44 19.28
C GLU A 89 -6.65 -28.77 19.02
N MET A 90 -6.63 -27.47 18.71
CA MET A 90 -7.82 -26.68 18.40
C MET A 90 -8.37 -26.93 16.99
N TRP A 91 -7.63 -27.65 16.16
CA TRP A 91 -7.97 -27.89 14.74
C TRP A 91 -7.96 -29.38 14.41
N GLU A 92 -8.09 -30.25 15.42
CA GLU A 92 -8.12 -31.70 15.22
C GLU A 92 -9.39 -32.14 14.48
N PRO A 93 -9.27 -32.86 13.35
CA PRO A 93 -10.44 -33.25 12.58
C PRO A 93 -11.35 -34.26 13.30
N GLU A 94 -12.65 -33.98 13.31
CA GLU A 94 -13.68 -34.89 13.83
C GLU A 94 -14.09 -35.94 12.79
N LEU A 95 -13.15 -36.82 12.40
CA LEU A 95 -13.32 -37.78 11.29
C LEU A 95 -14.60 -38.62 11.40
N GLY A 96 -15.01 -38.98 12.62
CA GLY A 96 -16.23 -39.77 12.86
C GLY A 96 -17.54 -39.05 12.51
N LYS A 97 -17.53 -37.72 12.36
CA LYS A 97 -18.70 -36.90 12.01
C LYS A 97 -18.72 -36.47 10.54
N LEU A 98 -17.66 -36.76 9.78
CA LEU A 98 -17.56 -36.37 8.38
C LEU A 98 -18.22 -37.40 7.46
N SER A 99 -18.91 -36.93 6.43
CA SER A 99 -19.33 -37.81 5.32
C SER A 99 -18.12 -38.28 4.52
N LYS A 100 -18.26 -39.37 3.75
CA LYS A 100 -17.18 -39.89 2.88
C LYS A 100 -16.62 -38.82 1.93
N ARG A 101 -17.49 -37.94 1.43
CA ARG A 101 -17.07 -36.83 0.55
C ARG A 101 -16.25 -35.81 1.32
N GLN A 102 -16.69 -35.43 2.52
CA GLN A 102 -15.99 -34.46 3.36
C GLN A 102 -14.64 -34.98 3.83
N ALA A 103 -14.55 -36.26 4.21
CA ALA A 103 -13.28 -36.90 4.56
C ALA A 103 -12.28 -36.87 3.40
N LYS A 104 -12.74 -37.10 2.16
CA LYS A 104 -11.91 -36.99 0.97
C LYS A 104 -11.48 -35.54 0.68
N THR A 105 -12.36 -34.57 0.87
CA THR A 105 -12.00 -33.15 0.76
C THR A 105 -10.95 -32.78 1.80
N LEU A 106 -11.09 -33.25 3.04
CA LEU A 106 -10.09 -33.05 4.09
C LEU A 106 -8.73 -33.64 3.71
N GLU A 107 -8.70 -34.87 3.20
CA GLU A 107 -7.44 -35.49 2.74
C GLU A 107 -6.74 -34.69 1.65
N ASN A 108 -7.51 -34.06 0.75
CA ASN A 108 -6.97 -33.33 -0.39
C ASN A 108 -6.55 -31.89 -0.05
N GLU A 109 -7.36 -31.18 0.75
CA GLU A 109 -7.24 -29.74 0.95
C GLU A 109 -6.62 -29.37 2.30
N ALA A 110 -6.64 -30.26 3.29
CA ALA A 110 -6.22 -29.89 4.65
C ALA A 110 -4.71 -29.79 4.75
N SER A 111 -4.24 -28.64 5.24
CA SER A 111 -2.86 -28.45 5.65
C SER A 111 -2.69 -28.81 7.14
N PRO A 112 -1.64 -29.55 7.54
CA PRO A 112 -1.36 -29.76 8.94
C PRO A 112 -1.13 -28.41 9.63
N PHE A 113 -1.59 -28.28 10.88
CA PHE A 113 -1.41 -27.05 11.63
C PHE A 113 0.07 -26.67 11.72
N ASN A 114 0.41 -25.47 11.28
CA ASN A 114 1.76 -24.94 11.32
C ASN A 114 1.77 -23.63 12.11
N SER A 115 2.31 -23.67 13.33
CA SER A 115 2.33 -22.51 14.22
C SER A 115 3.04 -21.29 13.61
N LYS A 116 4.16 -21.51 12.88
CA LYS A 116 4.88 -20.41 12.23
C LYS A 116 4.02 -19.74 11.15
N GLN A 117 3.38 -20.53 10.31
CA GLN A 117 2.48 -20.02 9.27
C GLN A 117 1.25 -19.34 9.88
N TYR A 118 0.69 -19.89 10.96
CA TYR A 118 -0.39 -19.27 11.71
C TYR A 118 -0.03 -17.84 12.15
N TRP A 119 1.10 -17.67 12.84
CA TRP A 119 1.54 -16.35 13.31
C TRP A 119 1.97 -15.41 12.18
N GLU A 120 2.48 -15.94 11.07
CA GLU A 120 2.73 -15.17 9.84
C GLU A 120 1.44 -14.59 9.26
N ILE A 121 0.37 -15.39 9.17
CA ILE A 121 -0.94 -14.92 8.70
C ILE A 121 -1.51 -13.89 9.67
N VAL A 122 -1.45 -14.15 10.98
CA VAL A 122 -1.89 -13.23 12.04
C VAL A 122 -1.19 -11.87 11.92
N SER A 123 0.12 -11.86 11.67
CA SER A 123 0.92 -10.64 11.53
C SER A 123 0.41 -9.72 10.40
N ARG A 124 -0.22 -10.30 9.37
CA ARG A 124 -0.76 -9.59 8.21
C ARG A 124 -2.22 -9.14 8.38
N LYS A 125 -2.89 -9.50 9.49
CA LYS A 125 -4.32 -9.17 9.69
C LYS A 125 -4.52 -7.68 9.94
N LYS A 126 -5.01 -6.98 8.92
CA LYS A 126 -5.35 -5.54 8.98
C LYS A 126 -6.68 -5.26 9.69
N GLU A 127 -7.54 -6.27 9.78
CA GLU A 127 -8.85 -6.18 10.43
C GLU A 127 -9.07 -7.37 11.35
N LEU A 128 -9.55 -7.07 12.55
CA LEU A 128 -10.01 -8.02 13.57
C LEU A 128 -11.47 -7.71 13.90
N LEU A 129 -12.11 -8.57 14.71
CA LEU A 129 -13.54 -8.46 15.02
C LEU A 129 -13.95 -7.07 15.54
N LYS A 130 -13.10 -6.42 16.35
CA LYS A 130 -13.40 -5.14 17.01
C LYS A 130 -12.31 -4.08 16.84
N SER A 131 -11.30 -4.32 16.01
CA SER A 131 -10.16 -3.41 15.84
C SER A 131 -9.60 -3.41 14.41
N LYS A 132 -8.93 -2.31 14.06
CA LYS A 132 -8.19 -2.14 12.80
C LYS A 132 -6.75 -2.63 12.94
N GLY A 133 -6.59 -3.93 13.16
CA GLY A 133 -5.28 -4.56 13.33
C GLY A 133 -4.95 -4.90 14.78
N LEU A 134 -3.74 -5.43 14.95
CA LEU A 134 -3.23 -5.90 16.24
C LEU A 134 -2.88 -4.72 17.14
N SER A 135 -3.22 -4.83 18.41
CA SER A 135 -2.86 -3.84 19.42
C SER A 135 -1.35 -3.88 19.69
N PRO A 136 -0.72 -2.74 20.03
CA PRO A 136 0.69 -2.72 20.43
C PRO A 136 1.01 -3.65 21.61
N ALA A 137 0.06 -3.81 22.55
CA ALA A 137 0.22 -4.71 23.70
C ALA A 137 0.23 -6.19 23.29
N PHE A 138 -0.61 -6.56 22.32
CA PHE A 138 -0.61 -7.90 21.74
C PHE A 138 0.69 -8.19 20.99
N ILE A 139 1.14 -7.25 20.15
CA ILE A 139 2.41 -7.38 19.41
C ILE A 139 3.58 -7.56 20.37
N GLU A 140 3.63 -6.79 21.46
CA GLU A 140 4.69 -6.92 22.47
C GLU A 140 4.69 -8.33 23.10
N ARG A 141 3.51 -8.80 23.52
CA ARG A 141 3.33 -10.06 24.23
C ARG A 141 3.77 -11.27 23.39
N HIS A 142 3.56 -11.20 22.07
CA HIS A 142 3.86 -12.29 21.13
C HIS A 142 4.96 -11.91 20.12
N SER A 143 5.85 -11.00 20.51
CA SER A 143 6.91 -10.45 19.66
C SER A 143 7.88 -11.51 19.13
N ASP A 144 8.02 -12.64 19.83
CA ASP A 144 8.84 -13.80 19.46
C ASP A 144 8.19 -14.68 18.38
N LYS A 145 6.87 -14.60 18.22
CA LYS A 145 6.09 -15.45 17.30
C LYS A 145 5.71 -14.72 16.02
N LEU A 146 5.42 -13.42 16.15
CA LEU A 146 4.97 -12.59 15.04
C LEU A 146 6.10 -12.31 14.05
N SER A 147 5.71 -12.14 12.79
CA SER A 147 6.60 -11.83 11.69
C SER A 147 6.79 -10.33 11.57
N TRP A 148 7.92 -9.83 12.06
CA TRP A 148 8.26 -8.41 12.03
C TRP A 148 8.29 -7.76 10.65
N PRO A 149 8.77 -8.42 9.57
CA PRO A 149 8.64 -7.88 8.22
C PRO A 149 7.17 -7.67 7.84
N SER A 150 6.31 -8.66 8.12
CA SER A 150 4.86 -8.56 7.87
C SER A 150 4.20 -7.47 8.73
N LEU A 151 4.55 -7.37 10.01
CA LEU A 151 4.06 -6.33 10.90
C LEU A 151 4.43 -4.93 10.40
N SER A 152 5.68 -4.75 9.95
CA SER A 152 6.21 -3.47 9.48
C SER A 152 5.47 -2.92 8.26
N VAL A 153 4.94 -3.80 7.42
CA VAL A 153 4.16 -3.45 6.22
C VAL A 153 2.66 -3.32 6.51
N CYS A 154 2.11 -4.24 7.32
CA CYS A 154 0.66 -4.41 7.42
C CYS A 154 0.02 -3.76 8.65
N GLN A 155 0.77 -3.54 9.73
CA GLN A 155 0.24 -2.98 10.97
C GLN A 155 0.65 -1.51 11.12
N HIS A 156 -0.15 -0.76 11.88
CA HIS A 156 0.28 0.54 12.38
C HIS A 156 1.17 0.33 13.62
N LEU A 157 2.47 0.58 13.47
CA LEU A 157 3.45 0.40 14.54
C LEU A 157 3.79 1.76 15.17
N PRO A 158 3.45 1.99 16.46
CA PRO A 158 3.89 3.20 17.13
C PRO A 158 5.42 3.30 17.16
N MET A 159 5.97 4.51 17.02
CA MET A 159 7.43 4.72 17.06
C MET A 159 8.09 4.12 18.32
N SER A 160 7.42 4.13 19.48
CA SER A 160 7.94 3.52 20.71
C SER A 160 8.05 1.99 20.67
N LEU A 161 7.20 1.34 19.87
CA LEU A 161 7.29 -0.10 19.62
C LEU A 161 8.45 -0.40 18.65
N ILE A 162 8.56 0.39 17.58
CA ILE A 162 9.67 0.32 16.62
C ILE A 162 11.02 0.52 17.33
N ASP A 163 11.09 1.48 18.26
CA ASP A 163 12.29 1.77 19.05
C ASP A 163 12.77 0.56 19.86
N ARG A 164 11.84 -0.08 20.60
CA ARG A 164 12.13 -1.26 21.42
C ARG A 164 12.52 -2.49 20.60
N HIS A 165 12.04 -2.58 19.35
CA HIS A 165 12.28 -3.70 18.44
C HIS A 165 13.10 -3.32 17.21
N SER A 166 14.04 -2.38 17.37
CA SER A 166 14.83 -1.79 16.28
C SER A 166 15.68 -2.77 15.47
N GLU A 167 15.95 -3.96 16.01
CA GLU A 167 16.70 -5.03 15.34
C GLU A 167 15.82 -6.04 14.61
N GLN A 168 14.50 -5.99 14.83
CA GLN A 168 13.56 -6.97 14.27
C GLN A 168 12.71 -6.38 13.15
N VAL A 169 12.37 -5.10 13.25
CA VAL A 169 11.59 -4.39 12.23
C VAL A 169 12.31 -4.36 10.88
N ASP A 170 11.52 -4.40 9.81
CA ASP A 170 12.01 -4.12 8.46
C ASP A 170 12.07 -2.60 8.27
N TRP A 171 13.28 -2.05 8.21
CA TRP A 171 13.48 -0.60 8.14
C TRP A 171 13.03 0.03 6.82
N ILE A 172 13.03 -0.72 5.72
CA ILE A 172 12.50 -0.23 4.44
C ILE A 172 10.99 -0.11 4.59
N ALA A 173 10.32 -1.15 5.07
CA ALA A 173 8.88 -1.11 5.32
C ALA A 173 8.49 -0.03 6.35
N VAL A 174 9.24 0.10 7.45
CA VAL A 174 9.03 1.15 8.45
C VAL A 174 9.12 2.53 7.81
N THR A 175 10.15 2.79 7.01
CA THR A 175 10.36 4.09 6.36
C THR A 175 9.27 4.39 5.32
N ARG A 176 8.70 3.37 4.67
CA ARG A 176 7.73 3.54 3.59
C ARG A 176 6.28 3.60 4.03
N HIS A 177 5.95 2.97 5.16
CA HIS A 177 4.56 2.73 5.56
C HIS A 177 4.18 3.28 6.93
N GLN A 178 5.16 3.59 7.79
CA GLN A 178 4.90 4.14 9.12
C GLN A 178 5.03 5.66 9.13
N ILE A 179 4.37 6.33 10.07
CA ILE A 179 4.49 7.77 10.25
C ILE A 179 5.66 8.04 11.20
N LEU A 180 6.75 8.61 10.69
CA LEU A 180 7.97 8.86 11.45
C LEU A 180 8.19 10.36 11.63
N SER A 181 8.66 10.74 12.82
CA SER A 181 9.13 12.11 13.06
C SER A 181 10.57 12.27 12.55
N GLU A 182 10.94 13.49 12.15
CA GLU A 182 12.32 13.82 11.74
C GLU A 182 13.35 13.46 12.83
N LEU A 183 13.02 13.65 14.11
CA LEU A 183 13.89 13.26 15.23
C LEU A 183 14.10 11.73 15.30
N PHE A 184 13.05 10.97 15.03
CA PHE A 184 13.14 9.51 14.99
C PHE A 184 13.98 9.04 13.81
N ILE A 185 13.79 9.65 12.64
CA ILE A 185 14.61 9.39 11.44
C ILE A 185 16.08 9.69 11.73
N GLU A 186 16.39 10.80 12.42
CA GLU A 186 17.78 11.14 12.81
C GLU A 186 18.38 10.14 13.80
N LYS A 187 17.59 9.67 14.77
CA LYS A 187 18.01 8.63 15.71
C LYS A 187 18.42 7.35 14.99
N TYR A 188 17.69 6.97 13.95
CA TYR A 188 17.92 5.74 13.15
C TYR A 188 18.50 6.01 11.76
N ARG A 189 19.27 7.09 11.61
CA ARG A 189 19.80 7.54 10.32
C ARG A 189 20.62 6.52 9.54
N THR A 190 21.13 5.48 10.19
CA THR A 190 21.91 4.42 9.54
C THR A 190 21.06 3.23 9.09
N LYS A 191 19.77 3.21 9.46
CA LYS A 191 18.87 2.09 9.19
C LYS A 191 17.72 2.46 8.24
N VAL A 192 17.22 3.69 8.34
CA VAL A 192 16.14 4.17 7.45
C VAL A 192 16.57 4.16 5.99
N GLU A 193 15.60 3.98 5.10
CA GLU A 193 15.78 4.08 3.66
C GLU A 193 15.76 5.55 3.24
N TRP A 194 16.85 6.07 2.68
CA TRP A 194 17.00 7.51 2.37
C TRP A 194 16.63 7.90 0.96
N GLU A 195 16.83 6.99 0.01
CA GLU A 195 16.83 7.26 -1.42
C GLU A 195 15.53 7.89 -1.89
N THR A 196 14.41 7.38 -1.40
CA THR A 196 13.05 7.80 -1.75
C THR A 196 12.21 8.25 -0.54
N ILE A 197 12.85 8.59 0.58
CA ILE A 197 12.15 8.86 1.84
C ILE A 197 11.07 9.95 1.75
N THR A 198 11.26 10.95 0.88
CA THR A 198 10.32 12.06 0.69
C THR A 198 9.00 11.66 0.05
N PHE A 199 8.94 10.49 -0.62
CA PHE A 199 7.69 9.94 -1.16
C PHE A 199 6.82 9.28 -0.09
N HIS A 200 7.38 9.06 1.10
CA HIS A 200 6.74 8.29 2.16
C HIS A 200 6.57 9.08 3.45
N GLN A 201 7.42 10.07 3.69
CA GLN A 201 7.46 10.85 4.91
C GLN A 201 7.15 12.33 4.66
N GLN A 202 6.41 12.92 5.58
CA GLN A 202 6.13 14.36 5.59
C GLN A 202 7.32 15.09 6.23
N LEU A 203 8.28 15.49 5.39
CA LEU A 203 9.54 16.12 5.81
C LEU A 203 9.56 17.61 5.50
N SER A 204 10.08 18.41 6.44
CA SER A 204 10.32 19.84 6.25
C SER A 204 11.41 20.11 5.22
N GLU A 205 11.35 21.27 4.58
CA GLU A 205 12.39 21.72 3.64
C GLU A 205 13.76 21.80 4.31
N ARG A 206 13.80 22.25 5.58
CA ARG A 206 15.05 22.32 6.35
C ARG A 206 15.69 20.95 6.51
N PHE A 207 14.89 19.93 6.78
CA PHE A 207 15.37 18.57 6.93
C PHE A 207 15.90 18.02 5.60
N ILE A 208 15.12 18.18 4.53
CA ILE A 208 15.54 17.73 3.20
C ILE A 208 16.81 18.46 2.77
N ASN A 209 16.90 19.79 2.92
CA ASN A 209 18.11 20.56 2.62
C ASN A 209 19.35 20.00 3.34
N ARG A 210 19.21 19.59 4.61
CA ARG A 210 20.32 19.00 5.38
C ARG A 210 20.75 17.63 4.87
N HIS A 211 19.83 16.80 4.38
CA HIS A 211 20.09 15.39 4.04
C HIS A 211 19.97 15.05 2.55
N HIS A 212 19.70 16.01 1.68
CA HIS A 212 19.42 15.80 0.25
C HIS A 212 20.50 14.99 -0.47
N ALA A 213 21.75 15.02 -0.01
CA ALA A 213 22.85 14.24 -0.57
C ALA A 213 22.61 12.72 -0.49
N LYS A 214 21.78 12.25 0.44
CA LYS A 214 21.41 10.83 0.60
C LYS A 214 20.17 10.43 -0.21
N MET A 215 19.48 11.40 -0.80
CA MET A 215 18.25 11.19 -1.56
C MET A 215 18.60 11.18 -3.05
N SER A 216 18.23 10.12 -3.77
CA SER A 216 18.35 10.12 -5.24
C SER A 216 17.22 10.95 -5.84
N PHE A 217 16.02 10.87 -5.26
CA PHE A 217 14.83 11.55 -5.75
C PHE A 217 14.12 12.30 -4.63
N ILE A 218 13.53 13.44 -4.96
CA ILE A 218 12.74 14.26 -4.05
C ILE A 218 11.31 14.38 -4.60
N SER A 219 10.33 14.03 -3.77
CA SER A 219 8.91 14.15 -4.14
C SER A 219 8.50 15.63 -4.26
N ALA A 220 7.75 15.92 -5.33
CA ALA A 220 7.13 17.20 -5.57
C ALA A 220 5.62 17.20 -5.24
N GLU A 221 5.08 16.19 -4.55
CA GLU A 221 3.65 16.12 -4.22
C GLU A 221 3.25 17.11 -3.11
N VAL A 222 4.16 17.36 -2.16
CA VAL A 222 3.95 18.31 -1.07
C VAL A 222 4.30 19.71 -1.55
N LYS A 223 3.43 20.71 -1.34
CA LYS A 223 3.72 22.12 -1.67
C LYS A 223 5.01 22.60 -1.01
N ARG A 224 5.89 23.20 -1.80
CA ARG A 224 7.20 23.72 -1.39
C ARG A 224 7.35 25.19 -1.77
N SER A 225 8.29 25.85 -1.12
CA SER A 225 8.76 27.16 -1.52
C SER A 225 9.45 27.09 -2.88
N GLU A 226 9.27 28.14 -3.67
CA GLU A 226 9.92 28.29 -4.99
C GLU A 226 11.45 28.13 -4.90
N ALA A 227 12.07 28.68 -3.85
CA ALA A 227 13.50 28.56 -3.60
C ALA A 227 13.94 27.11 -3.32
N PHE A 228 13.09 26.30 -2.68
CA PHE A 228 13.35 24.88 -2.45
C PHE A 228 13.29 24.11 -3.77
N ILE A 229 12.24 24.33 -4.58
CA ILE A 229 12.10 23.71 -5.90
C ILE A 229 13.31 24.04 -6.76
N TYR A 230 13.72 25.31 -6.84
CA TYR A 230 14.92 25.73 -7.58
C TYR A 230 16.16 24.92 -7.20
N THR A 231 16.33 24.69 -5.89
CA THR A 231 17.53 24.05 -5.34
C THR A 231 17.61 22.57 -5.69
N HIS A 232 16.46 21.88 -5.74
CA HIS A 232 16.39 20.42 -5.88
C HIS A 232 15.70 19.95 -7.16
N LEU A 233 15.48 20.84 -8.13
CA LEU A 233 14.75 20.57 -9.37
C LEU A 233 15.35 19.39 -10.15
N ASP A 234 16.67 19.21 -10.08
CA ASP A 234 17.39 18.09 -10.68
C ASP A 234 16.89 16.74 -10.16
N LYS A 235 16.56 16.65 -8.87
CA LYS A 235 16.08 15.43 -8.18
C LYS A 235 14.57 15.25 -8.23
N MET A 236 13.84 16.20 -8.81
CA MET A 236 12.38 16.16 -8.92
C MET A 236 11.96 15.77 -10.33
N ASP A 237 10.86 15.03 -10.43
CA ASP A 237 10.19 14.80 -11.70
C ASP A 237 9.48 16.07 -12.19
N ALA A 238 9.68 16.43 -13.47
CA ALA A 238 9.20 17.68 -14.03
C ALA A 238 7.66 17.75 -14.10
N ALA A 239 7.03 16.64 -14.50
CA ALA A 239 5.58 16.55 -14.60
C ALA A 239 4.93 16.72 -13.23
N SER A 240 5.46 16.03 -12.22
CA SER A 240 5.00 16.10 -10.84
C SER A 240 5.13 17.52 -10.27
N VAL A 241 6.19 18.25 -10.60
CA VAL A 241 6.39 19.64 -10.17
C VAL A 241 5.33 20.55 -10.79
N ILE A 242 5.04 20.40 -12.09
CA ILE A 242 4.00 21.20 -12.78
C ILE A 242 2.62 20.94 -12.16
N GLU A 243 2.27 19.67 -11.94
CA GLU A 243 0.94 19.28 -11.43
C GLU A 243 0.71 19.75 -9.98
N ASN A 244 1.74 19.68 -9.14
CA ASN A 244 1.58 19.79 -7.70
C ASN A 244 2.14 21.09 -7.10
N GLN A 245 2.94 21.88 -7.81
CA GLN A 245 3.54 23.12 -7.26
C GLN A 245 2.87 24.39 -7.78
N ASP A 246 3.15 25.50 -7.10
CA ASP A 246 2.63 26.82 -7.50
C ASP A 246 3.70 27.59 -8.27
N PHE A 247 3.31 28.18 -9.40
CA PHE A 247 4.18 29.01 -10.22
C PHE A 247 3.65 30.43 -10.28
N ARG A 248 4.55 31.39 -10.09
CA ARG A 248 4.24 32.82 -10.21
C ARG A 248 4.23 33.29 -11.66
N THR A 249 5.01 32.63 -12.51
CA THR A 249 5.20 33.04 -13.90
C THR A 249 5.17 31.80 -14.78
N ILE A 250 4.20 31.81 -15.68
CA ILE A 250 4.01 30.81 -16.72
C ILE A 250 3.90 31.58 -18.04
N LYS A 251 4.75 31.23 -19.01
CA LYS A 251 4.70 31.78 -20.36
C LYS A 251 4.15 30.73 -21.29
N ASN A 252 3.10 31.09 -22.03
CA ASN A 252 2.41 30.16 -22.91
C ASN A 252 2.76 30.49 -24.35
N TYR A 253 3.43 29.56 -25.02
CA TYR A 253 3.74 29.65 -26.43
C TYR A 253 2.96 28.59 -27.22
N GLY A 254 2.93 28.76 -28.54
CA GLY A 254 2.34 27.78 -29.46
C GLY A 254 2.92 26.37 -29.27
N PRO A 255 4.25 26.19 -29.35
CA PRO A 255 4.88 24.87 -29.23
C PRO A 255 5.05 24.39 -27.78
N MET A 256 5.02 25.26 -26.77
CA MET A 256 5.32 24.86 -25.38
C MET A 256 4.80 25.85 -24.33
N ASP A 257 4.64 25.38 -23.10
CA ASP A 257 4.50 26.22 -21.89
C ASP A 257 5.81 26.22 -21.10
N ILE A 258 6.19 27.40 -20.60
CA ILE A 258 7.43 27.61 -19.85
C ILE A 258 7.09 28.06 -18.44
N TYR A 259 7.42 27.21 -17.49
CA TYR A 259 7.22 27.42 -16.06
C TYR A 259 8.52 27.95 -15.46
N VAL A 260 8.47 29.14 -14.85
CA VAL A 260 9.65 29.81 -14.32
C VAL A 260 9.78 29.56 -12.82
N ILE A 261 10.98 29.16 -12.39
CA ILE A 261 11.32 28.94 -10.99
C ILE A 261 12.49 29.85 -10.63
N ALA A 262 12.29 30.81 -9.74
CA ALA A 262 13.30 31.80 -9.40
C ALA A 262 13.91 31.63 -8.00
N LYS A 263 15.21 31.90 -7.87
CA LYS A 263 15.91 32.01 -6.58
C LYS A 263 17.04 33.02 -6.66
N ASN A 264 16.98 34.06 -5.82
CA ASN A 264 18.01 35.09 -5.68
C ASN A 264 18.46 35.70 -7.02
N GLY A 265 17.51 35.99 -7.91
CA GLY A 265 17.78 36.59 -9.23
C GLY A 265 18.18 35.60 -10.33
N ARG A 266 18.45 34.33 -10.00
CA ARG A 266 18.67 33.26 -10.98
C ARG A 266 17.38 32.50 -11.25
N LYS A 267 17.25 31.96 -12.46
CA LYS A 267 16.08 31.19 -12.88
C LYS A 267 16.45 29.78 -13.34
N LYS A 268 15.47 28.90 -13.23
CA LYS A 268 15.41 27.58 -13.85
C LYS A 268 14.03 27.43 -14.45
N TYR A 269 13.92 26.55 -15.42
CA TYR A 269 12.73 26.45 -16.24
C TYR A 269 12.29 25.00 -16.38
N ILE A 270 10.98 24.81 -16.46
CA ILE A 270 10.40 23.55 -16.95
C ILE A 270 9.62 23.91 -18.21
N LEU A 271 9.93 23.23 -19.31
CA LEU A 271 9.24 23.36 -20.59
C LEU A 271 8.31 22.17 -20.74
N GLN A 272 7.04 22.43 -21.08
CA GLN A 272 6.04 21.41 -21.40
C GLN A 272 5.64 21.57 -22.87
N PHE A 273 6.00 20.61 -23.72
CA PHE A 273 5.78 20.71 -25.16
C PHE A 273 4.35 20.35 -25.56
N LYS A 274 3.83 21.01 -26.62
CA LYS A 274 2.48 20.86 -27.14
C LYS A 274 2.51 20.37 -28.59
N GLY A 275 1.72 19.35 -28.93
CA GLY A 275 1.46 18.95 -30.32
C GLY A 275 1.88 17.51 -30.68
N PRO A 276 1.62 17.09 -31.94
CA PRO A 276 1.87 15.72 -32.42
C PRO A 276 3.32 15.45 -32.83
N ASP A 277 4.15 16.47 -33.03
CA ASP A 277 5.61 16.36 -33.26
C ASP A 277 6.34 16.11 -31.93
N LYS A 278 5.92 15.07 -31.21
CA LYS A 278 6.73 14.47 -30.16
C LYS A 278 7.96 13.87 -30.84
N ASN A 279 9.04 14.64 -30.97
CA ASN A 279 10.36 14.01 -31.10
C ASN A 279 10.46 13.05 -29.91
N GLU A 280 10.69 11.77 -30.20
CA GLU A 280 10.32 10.58 -29.43
C GLU A 280 10.87 10.45 -27.99
N LEU A 281 11.32 11.51 -27.31
CA LEU A 281 12.15 11.38 -26.11
C LEU A 281 11.56 11.95 -24.81
N LEU A 282 10.92 13.13 -24.72
CA LEU A 282 10.30 13.59 -23.45
C LEU A 282 9.16 14.63 -23.63
N ASP A 283 8.06 14.49 -22.86
CA ASP A 283 6.96 15.48 -22.80
C ASP A 283 7.35 16.77 -22.05
N TYR A 284 8.44 16.72 -21.28
CA TYR A 284 8.94 17.82 -20.45
C TYR A 284 10.46 17.95 -20.54
N CYS A 285 10.97 19.19 -20.49
CA CYS A 285 12.41 19.47 -20.37
C CYS A 285 12.67 20.39 -19.17
N LYS A 286 13.73 20.11 -18.41
CA LYS A 286 14.23 21.00 -17.35
C LYS A 286 15.43 21.73 -17.93
N ALA A 287 15.44 23.06 -17.85
CA ALA A 287 16.47 23.89 -18.45
C ALA A 287 16.98 24.95 -17.47
N ASP A 288 18.26 25.30 -17.58
CA ASP A 288 18.78 26.56 -17.05
C ASP A 288 18.59 27.73 -18.03
N GLU A 289 19.23 28.86 -17.76
CA GLU A 289 19.11 30.09 -18.56
C GLU A 289 19.74 29.93 -19.96
N GLU A 290 20.87 29.23 -20.07
CA GLU A 290 21.57 29.01 -21.35
C GLU A 290 20.80 28.00 -22.20
N GLU A 291 20.42 26.86 -21.60
CA GLU A 291 19.64 25.81 -22.28
C GLU A 291 18.28 26.33 -22.77
N LEU A 292 17.62 27.20 -21.99
CA LEU A 292 16.37 27.83 -22.43
C LEU A 292 16.59 28.72 -23.65
N LEU A 293 17.66 29.52 -23.66
CA LEU A 293 17.95 30.41 -24.78
C LEU A 293 18.16 29.62 -26.08
N GLU A 294 18.96 28.56 -26.03
CA GLU A 294 19.21 27.66 -27.16
C GLU A 294 17.89 27.06 -27.70
N ILE A 295 17.05 26.51 -26.82
CA ILE A 295 15.76 25.93 -27.23
C ILE A 295 14.85 26.99 -27.87
N LEU A 296 14.78 28.20 -27.30
CA LEU A 296 13.93 29.25 -27.86
C LEU A 296 14.40 29.73 -29.24
N GLN A 297 15.72 29.76 -29.47
CA GLN A 297 16.31 30.07 -30.79
C GLN A 297 16.02 28.95 -31.81
N GLU A 298 16.10 27.67 -31.42
CA GLU A 298 15.76 26.55 -32.31
C GLU A 298 14.31 26.62 -32.82
N TYR A 299 13.40 27.10 -31.98
CA TYR A 299 11.98 27.30 -32.33
C TYR A 299 11.69 28.66 -33.01
N GLN A 300 12.71 29.48 -33.30
CA GLN A 300 12.58 30.80 -33.95
C GLN A 300 11.65 31.74 -33.18
N LEU A 301 11.81 31.80 -31.84
CA LEU A 301 11.01 32.61 -30.93
C LEU A 301 11.73 33.90 -30.48
N GLU A 302 12.65 34.45 -31.28
CA GLU A 302 13.55 35.54 -30.88
C GLU A 302 12.82 36.81 -30.41
N GLU A 303 11.77 37.22 -31.12
CA GLU A 303 10.94 38.38 -30.72
C GLU A 303 10.27 38.18 -29.35
N MET A 304 9.99 36.93 -28.98
CA MET A 304 9.39 36.59 -27.70
C MET A 304 10.44 36.54 -26.58
N ILE A 305 11.69 36.16 -26.89
CA ILE A 305 12.81 36.19 -25.95
C ILE A 305 13.05 37.62 -25.48
N GLU A 306 13.16 38.58 -26.40
CA GLU A 306 13.36 40.00 -26.08
C GLU A 306 12.25 40.57 -25.18
N LYS A 307 11.02 40.08 -25.34
CA LYS A 307 9.85 40.55 -24.59
C LYS A 307 9.73 39.90 -23.21
N ASP A 308 9.80 38.57 -23.16
CA ASP A 308 9.44 37.80 -21.98
C ASP A 308 10.62 37.41 -21.10
N PHE A 309 11.82 37.32 -21.70
CA PHE A 309 13.07 36.92 -21.04
C PHE A 309 14.28 37.77 -21.51
N PRO A 310 14.18 39.12 -21.49
CA PRO A 310 15.25 40.00 -21.97
C PRO A 310 16.58 39.76 -21.26
N GLU A 311 16.55 39.27 -20.01
CA GLU A 311 17.73 38.93 -19.23
C GLU A 311 18.62 37.84 -19.87
N LEU A 312 18.05 36.95 -20.68
CA LEU A 312 18.80 35.85 -21.33
C LEU A 312 19.78 36.36 -22.39
N LEU A 313 19.48 37.52 -22.99
CA LEU A 313 20.28 38.12 -24.07
C LEU A 313 21.48 38.93 -23.55
N VAL A 314 21.53 39.23 -22.25
CA VAL A 314 22.55 40.13 -21.66
C VAL A 314 23.80 39.36 -21.22
N GLY A 315 23.76 38.02 -21.15
CA GLY A 315 24.83 37.16 -20.66
C GLY A 315 26.08 37.06 -21.55
N GLU A 316 25.99 37.31 -22.86
CA GLU A 316 27.12 37.18 -23.80
C GLU A 316 28.18 38.31 -23.67
N GLY A 317 27.92 39.35 -22.87
CA GLY A 317 28.67 40.62 -22.95
C GLY A 317 29.72 40.92 -21.87
N SER A 318 30.11 39.99 -20.98
CA SER A 318 31.02 40.31 -19.86
C SER A 318 32.21 39.36 -19.68
N LEU A 319 32.84 39.00 -20.80
CA LEU A 319 34.19 38.43 -20.85
C LEU A 319 35.07 39.21 -21.84
N TYR A 320 35.38 40.48 -21.57
CA TYR A 320 36.55 41.16 -22.15
C TYR A 320 37.10 42.23 -21.20
#